data_AF-A0A9P1H812-F1
#
_entry.id   AF-A0A9P1H812-F1
#
_cell.length_a   1.000
_cell.length_b   1.000
_cell.length_c   1.000
_cell.angle_alpha   90.00
_cell.angle_beta   90.00
_cell.angle_gamma   90.00
#
_symmetry.space_group_name_H-M   'P 1'
#
loop_
_entity.id
_entity.type
_entity.pdbx_description
1 polymer ?
#
loop_
_entity_poly.entity_id
_entity_poly.type
_entity_poly.pdbx_seq_one_letter_code
_entity_poly.pdbx_strand_id
1 'polypeptide(L)'
;MPEIAEEKIKARRVPVKALLLDQKFLSGIGNWVGDEVLYHARLHPEQYSDEISDEQIQRLYDSIVDVCQTAVDKLGDSDQFPKHWLFNHRWAKGKGTTLKLPNGEKLAFVTVGGRTSCYAPGIQKKTGKGAETEPDVKEEDDEGDEAAPPLREKAEEDQARPAYQIRGEG
;
A
#
# COMPACT_ATOMS: atom_id res chain seq x y z
N MET A 1 9.51 -3.63 17.83
CA MET A 1 8.05 -3.93 17.84
C MET A 1 7.71 -4.49 19.21
N PRO A 2 6.43 -4.75 19.58
CA PRO A 2 6.20 -5.75 20.63
C PRO A 2 6.81 -7.10 20.18
N GLU A 3 7.59 -7.77 21.04
CA GLU A 3 8.32 -9.02 20.71
C GLU A 3 7.44 -10.09 20.03
N ILE A 4 6.16 -10.16 20.41
CA ILE A 4 5.16 -11.08 19.84
C ILE A 4 4.97 -10.88 18.32
N ALA A 5 5.10 -9.65 17.82
CA ALA A 5 4.91 -9.36 16.41
C ALA A 5 6.12 -9.81 15.57
N GLU A 6 7.34 -9.67 16.10
CA GLU A 6 8.56 -10.19 15.47
C GLU A 6 8.50 -11.72 15.32
N GLU A 7 8.13 -12.43 16.40
CA GLU A 7 7.95 -13.88 16.39
C GLU A 7 6.92 -14.31 15.32
N LYS A 8 5.77 -13.65 15.28
CA LYS A 8 4.70 -13.98 14.33
C LYS A 8 5.06 -13.69 12.87
N ILE A 9 5.88 -12.67 12.60
CA ILE A 9 6.38 -12.38 11.25
C ILE A 9 7.31 -13.51 10.79
N LYS A 10 8.27 -13.90 11.65
CA LYS A 10 9.26 -14.93 11.33
C LYS A 10 8.69 -16.35 11.32
N ALA A 11 7.57 -16.59 11.97
CA ALA A 11 6.90 -17.90 12.00
C ALA A 11 6.32 -18.35 10.65
N ARG A 12 6.26 -17.46 9.65
CA ARG A 12 5.72 -17.74 8.31
C ARG A 12 6.77 -17.48 7.25
N ARG A 13 6.78 -18.29 6.20
CA ARG A 13 7.59 -18.07 4.98
C ARG A 13 6.68 -17.68 3.83
N VAL A 14 6.35 -16.39 3.75
CA VAL A 14 5.52 -15.81 2.68
C VAL A 14 6.07 -14.45 2.28
N PRO A 15 5.76 -13.93 1.08
CA PRO A 15 6.06 -12.55 0.74
C PRO A 15 5.50 -11.56 1.78
N VAL A 16 6.32 -10.60 2.22
CA VAL A 16 5.94 -9.64 3.26
C VAL A 16 4.70 -8.85 2.89
N LYS A 17 4.52 -8.51 1.61
CA LYS A 17 3.31 -7.85 1.13
C LYS A 17 2.07 -8.72 1.29
N ALA A 18 2.18 -10.03 1.00
CA ALA A 18 1.08 -10.96 1.20
C ALA A 18 0.74 -11.12 2.69
N LEU A 19 1.75 -11.13 3.56
CA LEU A 19 1.56 -11.18 5.01
C LEU A 19 0.82 -9.94 5.54
N LEU A 20 1.21 -8.74 5.12
CA LEU A 20 0.57 -7.49 5.52
C LEU A 20 -0.90 -7.40 5.06
N LEU A 21 -1.23 -8.05 3.96
CA LEU A 21 -2.57 -8.06 3.39
C LEU A 21 -3.47 -9.16 3.95
N ASP A 22 -2.91 -10.12 4.70
CA ASP A 22 -3.68 -11.15 5.39
C ASP A 22 -4.45 -10.52 6.56
N GLN A 23 -5.77 -10.39 6.40
CA GLN A 23 -6.64 -9.80 7.41
C GLN A 23 -6.71 -10.60 8.72
N LYS A 24 -6.25 -11.87 8.72
CA LYS A 24 -6.09 -12.66 9.96
C LYS A 24 -4.80 -12.31 10.70
N PHE A 25 -3.82 -11.74 10.00
CA PHE A 25 -2.55 -11.30 10.56
C PHE A 25 -2.60 -9.83 10.98
N LEU A 26 -2.99 -8.94 10.07
CA LEU A 26 -3.09 -7.51 10.31
C LEU A 26 -4.31 -6.94 9.58
N SER A 27 -5.33 -6.54 10.34
CA SER A 27 -6.54 -5.96 9.80
C SER A 27 -6.37 -4.47 9.46
N GLY A 28 -7.09 -3.98 8.46
CA GLY A 28 -7.12 -2.56 8.08
C GLY A 28 -6.03 -2.12 7.10
N ILE A 29 -5.03 -2.97 6.83
CA ILE A 29 -4.04 -2.70 5.77
C ILE A 29 -4.58 -3.15 4.41
N GLY A 30 -4.79 -2.18 3.53
CA GLY A 30 -5.19 -2.38 2.14
C GLY A 30 -4.00 -2.32 1.17
N ASN A 31 -4.28 -2.44 -0.14
CA ASN A 31 -3.23 -2.54 -1.15
C ASN A 31 -2.32 -1.30 -1.19
N TRP A 32 -2.88 -0.10 -1.22
CA TRP A 32 -2.06 1.12 -1.27
C TRP A 32 -1.28 1.34 0.03
N VAL A 33 -1.89 1.09 1.19
CA VAL A 33 -1.23 1.24 2.49
C VAL A 33 -0.03 0.30 2.57
N GLY A 34 -0.19 -0.96 2.17
CA GLY A 34 0.92 -1.91 2.17
C GLY A 34 2.05 -1.53 1.21
N ASP A 35 1.76 -0.86 0.09
CA ASP A 35 2.82 -0.38 -0.83
C ASP A 35 3.60 0.76 -0.17
N GLU A 36 2.86 1.73 0.39
CA GLU A 36 3.43 2.89 1.08
C GLU A 36 4.30 2.46 2.27
N VAL A 37 3.78 1.58 3.12
CA VAL A 37 4.50 1.01 4.27
C VAL A 37 5.80 0.34 3.86
N LEU A 38 5.77 -0.51 2.82
CA LEU A 38 6.97 -1.22 2.36
C LEU A 38 7.99 -0.31 1.71
N TYR A 39 7.55 0.78 1.08
CA TYR A 39 8.43 1.81 0.56
C TYR A 39 9.19 2.53 1.67
N HIS A 40 8.49 3.01 2.70
CA HIS A 40 9.11 3.68 3.86
C HIS A 40 10.04 2.72 4.63
N ALA A 41 9.64 1.45 4.75
CA ALA A 41 10.45 0.40 5.39
C ALA A 41 11.67 -0.06 4.56
N ARG A 42 11.72 0.32 3.27
CA ARG A 42 12.71 -0.13 2.27
C ARG A 42 12.74 -1.66 2.10
N LEU A 43 11.56 -2.27 2.07
CA LEU A 43 11.39 -3.72 1.89
C LEU A 43 10.80 -4.01 0.52
N HIS A 44 11.39 -4.96 -0.20
CA HIS A 44 10.81 -5.43 -1.46
C HIS A 44 9.48 -6.16 -1.19
N PRO A 45 8.43 -5.97 -2.00
CA PRO A 45 7.13 -6.64 -1.80
C PRO A 45 7.22 -8.17 -1.69
N GLU A 46 8.14 -8.77 -2.45
CA GLU A 46 8.41 -10.20 -2.47
C GLU A 46 9.47 -10.67 -1.47
N GLN A 47 9.95 -9.80 -0.58
CA GLN A 47 10.86 -10.21 0.51
C GLN A 47 10.14 -11.24 1.39
N TYR A 48 10.75 -12.40 1.63
CA TYR A 48 10.16 -13.41 2.51
C TYR A 48 10.21 -12.94 3.96
N SER A 49 9.10 -13.11 4.69
CA SER A 49 8.92 -12.63 6.07
C SER A 49 9.89 -13.25 7.09
N ASP A 50 10.31 -14.50 6.88
CA ASP A 50 11.32 -15.19 7.70
C ASP A 50 12.77 -14.77 7.40
N GLU A 51 12.99 -14.01 6.32
CA GLU A 51 14.30 -13.52 5.89
C GLU A 51 14.51 -12.03 6.21
N ILE A 52 13.57 -11.41 6.95
CA ILE A 52 13.65 -10.00 7.38
C ILE A 52 14.40 -9.91 8.72
N SER A 53 15.37 -8.99 8.80
CA SER A 53 16.13 -8.72 10.03
C SER A 53 15.29 -8.00 11.10
N ASP A 54 15.73 -8.04 12.35
CA ASP A 54 15.03 -7.37 13.45
C ASP A 54 14.95 -5.85 13.23
N GLU A 55 16.02 -5.26 12.70
CA GLU A 55 16.03 -3.83 12.35
C GLU A 55 15.07 -3.51 11.20
N GLN A 56 14.91 -4.42 10.24
CA GLN A 56 13.92 -4.27 9.17
C GLN A 56 12.49 -4.41 9.70
N ILE A 57 12.23 -5.32 10.65
CA ILE A 57 10.93 -5.46 11.30
C ILE A 57 10.59 -4.20 12.11
N GLN A 58 11.57 -3.63 12.82
CA GLN A 58 11.38 -2.36 13.52
C GLN A 58 11.00 -1.23 12.55
N ARG A 59 11.74 -1.06 11.44
CA ARG A 59 11.38 -0.06 10.42
C ARG A 59 10.02 -0.31 9.79
N LEU A 60 9.65 -1.57 9.58
CA LEU A 60 8.34 -1.95 9.05
C LEU A 60 7.24 -1.49 10.01
N TYR A 61 7.40 -1.71 11.31
CA TYR A 61 6.45 -1.25 12.32
C TYR A 61 6.31 0.26 12.35
N ASP A 62 7.43 0.98 12.43
CA ASP A 62 7.42 2.43 12.47
C ASP A 62 6.71 2.99 11.22
N SER A 63 6.98 2.39 10.05
CA SER A 63 6.31 2.73 8.79
C SER A 63 4.80 2.43 8.81
N ILE A 64 4.36 1.31 9.40
CA ILE A 64 2.93 1.00 9.57
C ILE A 64 2.26 2.08 10.41
N VAL A 65 2.83 2.42 11.56
CA VAL A 65 2.28 3.42 12.47
C VAL A 65 2.21 4.78 11.78
N ASP A 66 3.30 5.23 11.17
CA ASP A 66 3.38 6.55 10.53
C ASP A 66 2.40 6.70 9.36
N VAL A 67 2.32 5.71 8.47
CA VAL A 67 1.42 5.75 7.32
C VAL A 67 -0.04 5.70 7.76
N CYS A 68 -0.40 4.79 8.68
CA CYS A 68 -1.76 4.69 9.18
C CYS A 68 -2.18 5.93 9.96
N GLN A 69 -1.31 6.47 10.83
CA GLN A 69 -1.60 7.67 11.58
C GLN A 69 -1.78 8.87 10.65
N THR A 70 -0.88 9.04 9.66
CA THR A 70 -1.02 10.10 8.66
C THR A 70 -2.34 9.99 7.90
N ALA A 71 -2.74 8.77 7.48
CA ALA A 71 -4.00 8.56 6.78
C ALA A 71 -5.21 8.93 7.67
N VAL A 72 -5.18 8.57 8.94
CA VAL A 72 -6.22 8.90 9.93
C VAL A 72 -6.28 10.41 10.21
N ASP A 73 -5.13 11.05 10.41
CA ASP A 73 -5.02 12.50 10.67
C ASP A 73 -5.55 13.33 9.50
N LYS A 74 -5.46 12.79 8.28
CA LYS A 74 -6.05 13.39 7.07
C LYS A 74 -7.48 12.93 6.80
N LEU A 75 -8.11 12.19 7.71
CA LEU A 75 -9.46 11.63 7.55
C LEU A 75 -9.64 10.79 6.28
N GLY A 76 -8.56 10.18 5.79
CA GLY A 76 -8.53 9.46 4.53
C GLY A 76 -8.64 10.35 3.28
N ASP A 77 -8.53 11.68 3.42
CA ASP A 77 -8.51 12.61 2.29
C ASP A 77 -7.16 12.51 1.57
N SER A 78 -7.16 11.80 0.45
CA SER A 78 -5.96 11.53 -0.34
C SER A 78 -5.30 12.79 -0.90
N ASP A 79 -6.07 13.86 -1.12
CA ASP A 79 -5.53 15.13 -1.64
C ASP A 79 -4.61 15.82 -0.62
N GLN A 80 -4.72 15.42 0.66
CA GLN A 80 -3.90 15.93 1.76
C GLN A 80 -2.70 15.03 2.11
N PHE A 81 -2.53 13.91 1.42
CA PHE A 81 -1.39 13.04 1.67
C PHE A 81 -0.06 13.69 1.23
N PRO A 82 1.06 13.38 1.90
CA PRO A 82 2.34 13.98 1.57
C PRO A 82 2.72 13.77 0.09
N LYS A 83 3.14 14.84 -0.59
CA LYS A 83 3.43 14.83 -2.04
C LYS A 83 4.49 13.81 -2.48
N HIS A 84 5.34 13.36 -1.56
CA HIS A 84 6.40 12.39 -1.84
C HIS A 84 5.95 10.92 -1.68
N TRP A 85 4.70 10.67 -1.25
CA TRP A 85 4.15 9.32 -1.10
C TRP A 85 3.96 8.61 -2.43
N LEU A 86 4.18 7.29 -2.45
CA LEU A 86 3.91 6.45 -3.62
C LEU A 86 2.49 6.61 -4.11
N PHE A 87 1.54 6.75 -3.19
CA PHE A 87 0.12 6.97 -3.49
C PHE A 87 -0.06 8.04 -4.58
N ASN A 88 0.65 9.16 -4.52
CA ASN A 88 0.43 10.28 -5.45
C ASN A 88 0.95 10.03 -6.87
N HIS A 89 1.85 9.05 -7.06
CA HIS A 89 2.59 8.87 -8.32
C HIS A 89 2.31 7.52 -8.99
N ARG A 90 1.62 6.60 -8.32
CA ARG A 90 1.40 5.22 -8.79
C ARG A 90 0.23 5.03 -9.76
N TRP A 91 -0.57 6.07 -10.04
CA TRP A 91 -1.85 5.94 -10.73
C TRP A 91 -1.81 6.10 -12.25
N ALA A 92 -0.70 6.59 -12.81
CA ALA A 92 -0.67 6.88 -14.25
C ALA A 92 -0.72 5.59 -15.08
N LYS A 93 -1.54 5.62 -16.12
CA LYS A 93 -1.76 4.54 -17.08
C LYS A 93 -1.38 5.03 -18.48
N GLY A 94 -0.57 4.26 -19.20
CA GLY A 94 -0.21 4.54 -20.61
C GLY A 94 1.14 3.95 -21.02
N LYS A 95 1.25 3.44 -22.26
CA LYS A 95 2.48 2.88 -22.83
C LYS A 95 3.62 3.92 -22.81
N GLY A 96 4.79 3.53 -22.29
CA GLY A 96 6.02 4.34 -22.30
C GLY A 96 6.20 5.33 -21.13
N THR A 97 5.26 5.42 -20.20
CA THR A 97 5.40 6.34 -19.04
C THR A 97 6.25 5.70 -17.95
N THR A 98 7.51 6.13 -17.81
CA THR A 98 8.31 5.80 -16.62
C THR A 98 7.81 6.64 -15.45
N LEU A 99 7.09 5.99 -14.52
CA LEU A 99 6.68 6.63 -13.28
C LEU A 99 7.89 6.88 -12.38
N LYS A 100 7.93 8.06 -11.78
CA LYS A 100 9.00 8.47 -10.87
C LYS A 100 8.43 9.24 -9.69
N LEU A 101 9.08 9.10 -8.54
CA LEU A 101 8.85 9.95 -7.39
C LEU A 101 9.57 11.30 -7.50
N PRO A 102 9.18 12.31 -6.71
CA PRO A 102 9.85 13.62 -6.69
C PRO A 102 11.35 13.55 -6.34
N ASN A 103 11.79 12.50 -5.67
CA ASN A 103 13.20 12.24 -5.34
C ASN A 103 13.97 11.54 -6.47
N GLY A 104 13.34 11.23 -7.60
CA GLY A 104 13.95 10.61 -8.77
C GLY A 104 13.88 9.08 -8.83
N GLU A 105 13.41 8.42 -7.77
CA GLU A 105 13.21 6.97 -7.76
C GLU A 105 12.21 6.55 -8.82
N LYS A 106 12.57 5.55 -9.63
CA LYS A 106 11.66 4.95 -10.61
C LYS A 106 10.69 4.01 -9.92
N LEU A 107 9.45 3.96 -10.39
CA LEU A 107 8.46 3.01 -9.89
C LEU A 107 8.31 1.83 -10.85
N ALA A 108 8.17 0.65 -10.26
CA ALA A 108 7.86 -0.59 -10.96
C ALA A 108 6.68 -1.28 -10.27
N PHE A 109 6.15 -2.30 -10.93
CA PHE A 109 5.02 -3.06 -10.44
C PHE A 109 5.34 -4.55 -10.44
N VAL A 110 4.89 -5.25 -9.40
CA VAL A 110 5.00 -6.71 -9.29
C VAL A 110 3.70 -7.26 -8.70
N THR A 111 3.29 -8.47 -9.08
CA THR A 111 2.08 -9.09 -8.54
C THR A 111 2.45 -9.98 -7.36
N VAL A 112 1.95 -9.64 -6.17
CA VAL A 112 2.19 -10.41 -4.94
C VAL A 112 0.86 -10.82 -4.34
N GLY A 113 0.66 -12.13 -4.14
CA GLY A 113 -0.59 -12.66 -3.59
C GLY A 113 -1.82 -12.31 -4.44
N GLY A 114 -1.66 -12.29 -5.77
CA GLY A 114 -2.73 -11.93 -6.72
C GLY A 114 -3.08 -10.44 -6.78
N ARG A 115 -2.28 -9.56 -6.15
CA ARG A 115 -2.50 -8.10 -6.15
C ARG A 115 -1.27 -7.36 -6.64
N THR A 116 -1.49 -6.41 -7.54
CA THR A 116 -0.42 -5.55 -8.06
C THR A 116 0.10 -4.64 -6.95
N SER A 117 1.41 -4.67 -6.74
CA SER A 117 2.15 -3.88 -5.76
C SER A 117 3.04 -2.89 -6.51
N CYS A 118 2.98 -1.62 -6.12
CA CYS A 118 3.90 -0.59 -6.62
C CYS A 118 5.09 -0.47 -5.68
N TYR A 119 6.31 -0.40 -6.23
CA TYR A 119 7.53 -0.28 -5.44
C TYR A 119 8.62 0.49 -6.21
N ALA A 120 9.67 0.90 -5.50
CA ALA A 120 10.84 1.58 -6.05
C ALA A 120 12.08 0.64 -6.06
N PRO A 121 12.44 0.04 -7.21
CA PRO A 121 13.53 -0.94 -7.29
C PRO A 121 14.91 -0.41 -6.85
N GLY A 122 15.13 0.90 -6.93
CA GLY A 122 16.39 1.53 -6.52
C GLY A 122 16.68 1.35 -5.01
N ILE A 123 15.63 1.33 -4.19
CA ILE A 123 15.76 1.31 -2.72
C ILE A 123 15.11 0.09 -2.05
N GLN A 124 14.13 -0.56 -2.69
CA GLN A 124 13.48 -1.77 -2.18
C GLN A 124 14.11 -3.00 -2.82
N LYS A 125 15.24 -3.46 -2.29
CA LYS A 125 15.96 -4.64 -2.81
C LYS A 125 15.51 -5.91 -2.11
N LYS A 126 15.33 -6.99 -2.87
CA LYS A 126 15.09 -8.33 -2.33
C LYS A 126 16.43 -8.91 -1.84
N THR A 127 16.43 -9.53 -0.67
CA THR A 127 17.59 -10.12 -0.01
C THR A 127 17.28 -11.56 0.41
N GLY A 128 18.29 -12.43 0.51
CA GLY A 128 18.11 -13.81 0.99
C GLY A 128 18.20 -14.87 -0.12
N LYS A 129 17.80 -16.11 0.21
CA LYS A 129 18.05 -17.33 -0.60
C LYS A 129 17.17 -17.46 -1.87
N GLY A 130 16.58 -16.37 -2.33
CA GLY A 130 15.76 -16.29 -3.55
C GLY A 130 15.84 -14.93 -4.23
N ALA A 131 16.97 -14.22 -4.06
CA ALA A 131 17.23 -12.92 -4.67
C ALA A 131 17.56 -13.00 -6.18
N GLU A 132 17.69 -14.20 -6.74
CA GLU A 132 17.97 -14.44 -8.15
C GLU A 132 16.69 -14.43 -9.00
N THR A 133 16.04 -13.27 -9.08
CA THR A 133 15.21 -12.93 -10.24
C THR A 133 15.38 -11.43 -10.44
N GLU A 134 16.14 -11.04 -11.47
CA GLU A 134 16.02 -9.68 -11.99
C GLU A 134 14.54 -9.38 -12.25
N PRO A 135 14.06 -8.15 -12.02
CA PRO A 135 12.67 -7.84 -12.24
C PRO A 135 12.31 -8.20 -13.69
N ASP A 136 11.33 -9.08 -13.85
CA ASP A 136 10.68 -9.35 -15.12
C ASP A 136 9.98 -8.04 -15.52
N VAL A 137 10.71 -7.18 -16.24
CA VAL A 137 10.11 -6.08 -16.98
C VAL A 137 9.33 -6.77 -18.09
N LYS A 138 8.09 -7.15 -17.77
CA LYS A 138 7.14 -7.68 -18.73
C LYS A 138 6.93 -6.65 -19.84
N GLU A 139 7.67 -6.81 -20.93
CA GLU A 139 7.19 -6.50 -22.27
C GLU A 139 6.18 -7.59 -22.61
N GLU A 140 4.94 -7.43 -22.14
CA GLU A 140 3.85 -8.33 -22.53
C GLU A 140 3.08 -7.72 -23.69
N ASP A 141 3.12 -8.46 -24.79
CA ASP A 141 2.35 -8.28 -26.00
C ASP A 141 0.84 -8.43 -25.76
N ASP A 142 0.14 -7.79 -26.69
CA ASP A 142 -1.29 -7.54 -26.86
C ASP A 142 -2.21 -8.75 -26.63
N GLU A 143 -3.21 -8.60 -25.75
CA GLU A 143 -4.60 -9.02 -25.99
C GLU A 143 -5.55 -8.61 -24.84
N GLY A 144 -6.70 -8.02 -25.21
CA GLY A 144 -7.94 -8.17 -24.43
C GLY A 144 -8.35 -7.02 -23.52
N ASP A 145 -9.22 -6.17 -24.08
CA ASP A 145 -9.96 -5.05 -23.49
C ASP A 145 -10.88 -5.42 -22.31
N GLU A 146 -10.86 -4.65 -21.22
CA GLU A 146 -12.04 -4.37 -20.38
C GLU A 146 -11.84 -3.04 -19.61
N ALA A 147 -12.59 -2.02 -20.00
CA ALA A 147 -12.60 -0.69 -19.39
C ALA A 147 -13.25 -0.67 -18.00
N ALA A 148 -12.55 -0.11 -17.01
CA ALA A 148 -13.10 0.16 -15.67
C ALA A 148 -13.97 1.45 -15.66
N PRO A 149 -14.99 1.54 -14.79
CA PRO A 149 -16.04 2.56 -14.85
C PRO A 149 -15.57 3.94 -14.35
N PRO A 150 -16.25 5.02 -14.78
CA PRO A 150 -15.88 6.38 -14.39
C PRO A 150 -16.18 6.66 -12.92
N LEU A 151 -15.31 7.48 -12.32
CA LEU A 151 -15.45 8.03 -10.98
C LEU A 151 -16.72 8.88 -10.90
N ARG A 152 -17.56 8.65 -9.88
CA ARG A 152 -18.76 9.43 -9.60
C ARG A 152 -18.40 10.88 -9.28
N GLU A 153 -18.93 11.82 -10.06
CA GLU A 153 -18.99 13.24 -9.71
C GLU A 153 -19.90 13.45 -8.48
N LYS A 154 -19.49 14.38 -7.60
CA LYS A 154 -20.24 14.77 -6.41
C LYS A 154 -21.54 15.47 -6.82
N ALA A 155 -22.69 14.92 -6.41
CA ALA A 155 -23.95 15.64 -6.42
C ALA A 155 -24.10 16.40 -5.09
N GLU A 156 -24.20 17.72 -5.17
CA GLU A 156 -24.81 18.54 -4.13
C GLU A 156 -26.27 18.11 -3.97
N GLU A 157 -26.70 17.82 -2.73
CA GLU A 157 -28.12 17.71 -2.44
C GLU A 157 -28.42 18.44 -1.12
N ASP A 158 -28.99 19.63 -1.30
CA ASP A 158 -29.62 20.48 -0.31
C ASP A 158 -30.94 19.85 0.13
N GLN A 159 -31.03 19.32 1.34
CA GLN A 159 -32.30 18.94 1.95
C GLN A 159 -32.37 19.26 3.45
N ALA A 160 -33.44 19.98 3.78
CA ALA A 160 -33.77 20.55 5.06
C ALA A 160 -33.89 19.52 6.20
N ARG A 161 -33.45 19.93 7.40
CA ARG A 161 -33.62 19.20 8.66
C ARG A 161 -35.09 19.22 9.12
N PRO A 162 -35.69 18.09 9.55
CA PRO A 162 -36.92 18.15 10.31
C PRO A 162 -36.64 18.44 11.79
N ALA A 163 -37.48 19.28 12.39
CA ALA A 163 -37.41 19.69 13.78
C ALA A 163 -37.77 18.54 14.74
N TYR A 164 -36.98 18.38 15.81
CA TYR A 164 -37.25 17.48 16.92
C TYR A 164 -38.43 18.03 17.75
N GLN A 165 -39.54 17.30 17.84
CA GLN A 165 -40.61 17.58 18.81
C GLN A 165 -40.38 16.71 20.06
N ILE A 166 -40.10 17.39 21.18
CA ILE A 166 -39.94 16.79 22.51
C ILE A 166 -41.33 16.42 23.04
N ARG A 167 -41.45 15.15 23.47
CA ARG A 167 -42.64 14.56 24.08
C ARG A 167 -42.82 15.16 25.48
N GLY A 168 -43.89 15.95 25.67
CA GLY A 168 -44.34 16.46 26.96
C GLY A 168 -45.41 15.56 27.56
N GLU A 169 -45.27 15.29 28.85
CA GLU A 169 -46.15 14.48 29.70
C GLU A 169 -47.53 15.14 29.93
N GLY A 170 -48.53 14.31 30.23
CA GLY A 170 -49.90 14.71 30.61
C GLY A 170 -50.84 13.52 30.68
#